data_AF-A0A6P5GZB9-F1
#
_entry.id   AF-A0A6P5GZB9-F1
#
_cell.length_a   1.000
_cell.length_b   1.000
_cell.length_c   1.000
_cell.angle_alpha   90.00
_cell.angle_beta   90.00
_cell.angle_gamma   90.00
#
_symmetry.space_group_name_H-M   'P 1'
#
loop_
_entity.id
_entity.type
_entity.pdbx_description
1 polymer ?
#
loop_
_entity_poly.entity_id
_entity_poly.type
_entity_poly.pdbx_seq_one_letter_code
_entity_poly.pdbx_strand_id
1 'polypeptide(L)'
;MILLMFSGPVYVMVLEKPDAVSRWRALIGPTDARKAKVSHPSSIRAMCGSDLERNCVHGSDSPQSAAREISFFFGDISPAVDRQSICHPSLLSFKTTLSGEF
;
A
#
# COMPACT_ATOMS: atom_id res chain seq x y z
N MET A 1 10.03 1.63 -15.36
CA MET A 1 9.56 1.60 -13.94
C MET A 1 10.59 2.11 -12.91
N ILE A 2 11.82 1.61 -12.84
CA ILE A 2 12.81 1.99 -11.80
C ILE A 2 13.02 3.51 -11.64
N LEU A 3 13.16 4.26 -12.74
CA LEU A 3 13.34 5.71 -12.70
C LEU A 3 12.20 6.46 -12.00
N LEU A 4 10.97 5.93 -12.03
CA LEU A 4 9.83 6.55 -11.36
C LEU A 4 9.89 6.33 -9.85
N MET A 5 10.31 5.15 -9.39
CA MET A 5 10.40 4.85 -7.95
C MET A 5 11.46 5.71 -7.23
N PHE A 6 12.44 6.25 -7.96
CA PHE A 6 13.46 7.17 -7.45
C PHE A 6 13.12 8.66 -7.65
N SER A 7 11.96 8.98 -8.26
CA SER A 7 11.61 10.37 -8.58
C SER A 7 11.08 11.19 -7.39
N GLY A 8 10.84 10.56 -6.24
CA GLY A 8 10.34 11.23 -5.04
C GLY A 8 10.21 10.28 -3.84
N PRO A 9 9.78 10.80 -2.68
CA PRO A 9 9.52 9.98 -1.50
C PRO A 9 8.36 9.00 -1.75
N VAL A 10 8.47 7.81 -1.17
CA VAL A 10 7.44 6.76 -1.23
C VAL A 10 7.00 6.38 0.17
N TYR A 11 5.72 6.03 0.31
CA TYR A 11 5.18 5.45 1.55
C TYR A 11 5.12 3.93 1.42
N VAL A 12 5.68 3.25 2.41
CA VAL A 12 5.66 1.78 2.51
C VAL A 12 4.80 1.40 3.71
N MET A 13 3.85 0.48 3.51
CA MET A 13 2.88 0.07 4.54
C MET A 13 2.70 -1.44 4.52
N VAL A 14 2.48 -2.02 5.70
CA VAL A 14 2.04 -3.41 5.86
C VAL A 14 0.55 -3.39 6.22
N LEU A 15 -0.28 -4.06 5.42
CA LEU A 15 -1.73 -4.10 5.61
C LEU A 15 -2.15 -5.49 6.11
N GLU A 16 -3.03 -5.51 7.11
CA GLU A 16 -3.53 -6.75 7.71
C GLU A 16 -5.04 -6.89 7.49
N LYS A 17 -5.46 -8.05 6.98
CA LYS A 17 -6.86 -8.48 6.84
C LYS A 17 -6.90 -9.98 6.50
N PRO A 18 -7.97 -10.71 6.80
CA PRO A 18 -8.23 -12.00 6.15
C PRO A 18 -8.22 -11.83 4.63
N ASP A 19 -7.41 -12.64 3.95
CA ASP A 19 -7.14 -12.55 2.50
C ASP A 19 -6.57 -11.19 2.05
N ALA A 20 -5.70 -10.58 2.87
CA ALA A 20 -5.15 -9.23 2.64
C ALA A 20 -4.65 -8.99 1.22
N VAL A 21 -3.84 -9.91 0.66
CA VAL A 21 -3.29 -9.79 -0.69
C VAL A 21 -4.41 -9.70 -1.73
N SER A 22 -5.32 -10.67 -1.73
CA SER A 22 -6.43 -10.73 -2.68
C SER A 22 -7.35 -9.51 -2.58
N ARG A 23 -7.65 -9.07 -1.35
CA ARG A 23 -8.50 -7.89 -1.11
C ARG A 23 -7.83 -6.60 -1.52
N TRP A 24 -6.53 -6.45 -1.25
CA TRP A 24 -5.76 -5.30 -1.70
C TRP A 24 -5.71 -5.25 -3.23
N ARG A 25 -5.44 -6.39 -3.89
CA ARG A 25 -5.42 -6.51 -5.35
C ARG A 25 -6.77 -6.11 -5.97
N ALA A 26 -7.89 -6.53 -5.37
CA ALA A 26 -9.22 -6.14 -5.80
C ALA A 26 -9.46 -4.63 -5.62
N LEU A 27 -9.02 -4.05 -4.49
CA LEU A 27 -9.18 -2.62 -4.19
C LEU A 27 -8.37 -1.71 -5.14
N ILE A 28 -7.12 -2.07 -5.42
CA ILE A 28 -6.25 -1.26 -6.29
C ILE A 28 -6.57 -1.41 -7.77
N GLY A 29 -7.15 -2.54 -8.19
CA GLY A 29 -7.55 -2.78 -9.57
C GLY A 29 -6.40 -3.13 -10.54
N PRO A 30 -6.70 -3.17 -11.86
CA PRO A 30 -5.74 -3.54 -12.91
C PRO A 30 -4.47 -2.69 -12.92
N THR A 31 -3.34 -3.27 -13.32
CA THR A 31 -2.02 -2.56 -13.31
C THR A 31 -1.94 -1.38 -14.26
N ASP A 32 -2.61 -1.44 -15.42
CA ASP A 32 -2.74 -0.28 -16.29
C ASP A 32 -3.88 0.61 -15.79
N ALA A 33 -3.55 1.81 -15.32
CA ALA A 33 -4.52 2.78 -14.84
C ALA A 33 -5.59 3.11 -15.90
N ARG A 34 -5.25 3.09 -17.19
CA ARG A 34 -6.22 3.34 -18.27
C ARG A 34 -7.26 2.22 -18.34
N LYS A 35 -6.84 0.98 -18.15
CA LYS A 35 -7.75 -0.18 -18.06
C LYS A 35 -8.56 -0.14 -16.76
N ALA A 36 -7.95 0.29 -15.66
CA ALA A 36 -8.63 0.46 -14.39
C ALA A 36 -9.76 1.48 -14.48
N LYS A 37 -9.54 2.64 -15.13
CA LYS A 37 -10.56 3.68 -15.34
C LYS A 37 -11.81 3.17 -16.05
N VAL A 38 -11.66 2.21 -16.97
CA VAL A 38 -12.79 1.63 -17.72
C VAL A 38 -13.46 0.50 -16.94
N SER A 39 -12.69 -0.42 -16.36
CA SER A 39 -13.23 -1.66 -15.77
C SER A 39 -13.56 -1.55 -14.27
N HIS A 40 -12.82 -0.73 -13.53
CA HIS A 40 -12.92 -0.57 -12.08
C HIS A 40 -12.76 0.91 -11.72
N PRO A 41 -13.71 1.79 -12.13
CA PRO A 41 -13.57 3.24 -11.99
C PRO A 41 -13.40 3.72 -10.55
N SER A 42 -13.87 2.93 -9.57
CA SER A 42 -13.71 3.18 -8.13
C SER A 42 -12.40 2.64 -7.53
N SER A 43 -11.54 1.99 -8.32
CA SER A 43 -10.26 1.48 -7.84
C SER A 43 -9.23 2.61 -7.65
N ILE A 44 -8.28 2.39 -6.74
CA ILE A 44 -7.24 3.40 -6.46
C ILE A 44 -6.43 3.74 -7.73
N ARG A 45 -6.11 2.75 -8.57
CA ARG A 45 -5.38 2.99 -9.83
C ARG A 45 -6.21 3.75 -10.85
N ALA A 46 -7.54 3.64 -10.83
CA ALA A 46 -8.40 4.45 -11.68
C ALA A 46 -8.43 5.91 -11.22
N MET A 47 -8.53 6.14 -9.91
CA MET A 47 -8.66 7.48 -9.32
C MET A 47 -7.35 8.26 -9.34
N CYS A 48 -6.21 7.60 -9.09
CA CYS A 48 -4.93 8.27 -8.87
C CYS A 48 -3.86 7.94 -9.91
N GLY A 49 -4.07 6.90 -10.74
CA GLY A 49 -3.13 6.48 -11.76
C GLY A 49 -3.28 7.23 -13.08
N SER A 50 -2.16 7.41 -13.79
CA SER A 50 -2.12 8.03 -15.12
C SER A 50 -2.03 7.00 -16.24
N ASP A 51 -1.07 6.07 -16.15
CA ASP A 51 -0.75 5.08 -17.18
C ASP A 51 -0.24 3.77 -16.57
N LEU A 52 0.38 2.91 -17.39
CA LEU A 52 0.93 1.62 -16.96
C LEU A 52 2.13 1.76 -16.02
N GLU A 53 2.97 2.76 -16.22
CA GLU A 53 4.17 3.00 -15.42
C GLU A 53 3.85 3.85 -14.17
N ARG A 54 2.97 4.85 -14.32
CA ARG A 54 2.50 5.76 -13.26
C ARG A 54 1.13 5.32 -12.74
N ASN A 55 1.09 4.15 -12.13
CA ASN A 55 -0.15 3.55 -11.62
C ASN A 55 -0.49 3.92 -10.17
N CYS A 56 0.23 4.87 -9.56
CA CYS A 56 0.06 5.36 -8.19
C CYS A 56 0.41 4.36 -7.06
N VAL A 57 -0.02 3.10 -7.14
CA VAL A 57 0.17 2.11 -6.05
C VAL A 57 0.71 0.76 -6.52
N HIS A 58 1.64 0.24 -5.71
CA HIS A 58 2.16 -1.12 -5.79
C HIS A 58 1.53 -2.01 -4.70
N GLY A 59 1.53 -3.32 -4.93
CA GLY A 59 1.12 -4.31 -3.96
C GLY A 59 1.53 -5.69 -4.42
N SER A 60 1.93 -6.53 -3.48
CA SER A 60 2.36 -7.90 -3.72
C SER A 60 1.26 -8.72 -4.42
N ASP A 61 1.67 -9.67 -5.24
CA ASP A 61 0.78 -10.54 -6.02
C ASP A 61 0.47 -11.89 -5.35
N SER A 62 1.21 -12.26 -4.31
CA SER A 62 1.05 -13.50 -3.56
C SER A 62 1.47 -13.34 -2.09
N PRO A 63 1.03 -14.23 -1.18
CA PRO A 63 1.54 -14.25 0.19
C PRO A 63 3.06 -14.43 0.29
N GLN A 64 3.65 -15.21 -0.63
CA GLN A 64 5.08 -15.45 -0.66
C GLN A 64 5.87 -14.21 -1.10
N SER A 65 5.38 -13.44 -2.07
CA SER A 65 5.98 -12.15 -2.44
C SER A 65 5.80 -11.13 -1.33
N ALA A 66 4.62 -11.08 -0.69
CA ALA A 66 4.39 -10.21 0.46
C ALA A 66 5.39 -10.47 1.60
N ALA A 67 5.61 -11.74 1.98
CA ALA A 67 6.57 -12.08 3.02
C ALA A 67 8.01 -11.63 2.69
N ARG A 68 8.44 -11.82 1.43
CA ARG A 68 9.77 -11.37 0.97
C ARG A 68 9.89 -9.85 0.95
N GLU A 69 8.89 -9.15 0.45
CA GLU A 69 8.87 -7.68 0.36
C GLU A 69 8.83 -7.04 1.75
N ILE A 70 8.02 -7.58 2.66
CA ILE A 70 7.95 -7.13 4.05
C ILE A 70 9.32 -7.29 4.73
N SER A 71 9.96 -8.45 4.59
CA SER A 71 11.30 -8.70 5.13
C SER A 71 12.35 -7.77 4.52
N PHE A 72 12.25 -7.48 3.21
CA PHE A 72 13.14 -6.55 2.52
C PHE A 72 13.04 -5.11 3.05
N PHE A 73 11.84 -4.58 3.30
CA PHE A 73 11.65 -3.20 3.73
C PHE A 73 11.76 -2.99 5.25
N PHE A 74 11.38 -3.97 6.06
CA PHE A 74 11.24 -3.82 7.51
C PHE A 74 12.09 -4.82 8.32
N GLY A 75 12.85 -5.70 7.66
CA GLY A 75 13.59 -6.77 8.33
C GLY A 75 12.67 -7.88 8.86
N ASP A 76 13.19 -8.70 9.77
CA ASP A 76 12.41 -9.73 10.43
C ASP A 76 11.41 -9.10 11.40
N ILE A 77 10.22 -8.78 10.88
CA ILE A 77 9.08 -8.41 11.72
C ILE A 77 8.64 -9.68 12.45
N SER A 78 9.17 -9.91 13.66
CA SER A 78 8.59 -10.92 14.53
C SER A 78 7.13 -10.53 14.80
N PRO A 79 6.17 -11.46 14.81
CA PRO A 79 4.77 -11.15 15.15
C PRO A 79 4.60 -10.66 16.61
N ALA A 80 5.69 -10.63 17.38
CA ALA A 80 5.80 -10.02 18.70
C ALA A 80 6.27 -8.55 18.68
N VAL A 81 6.51 -7.95 17.50
CA VAL A 81 6.70 -6.50 17.38
C VAL A 81 5.37 -5.84 17.70
N ASP A 82 5.28 -5.50 18.98
CA ASP A 82 4.24 -4.83 19.72
C ASP A 82 3.37 -3.93 18.82
N ARG A 83 2.06 -4.20 18.83
CA ARG A 83 1.02 -3.39 18.15
C ARG A 83 1.07 -1.91 18.58
N GLN A 84 1.82 -1.56 19.62
CA GLN A 84 2.07 -0.20 20.09
C GLN A 84 3.40 0.43 19.65
N SER A 85 4.34 -0.32 19.06
CA SER A 85 5.69 0.19 18.75
C SER A 85 5.82 1.07 17.50
N ILE A 86 4.73 1.25 16.73
CA ILE A 86 4.63 2.33 15.72
C ILE A 86 4.33 3.70 16.40
N CYS A 87 4.01 3.72 17.70
CA CYS A 87 3.80 4.95 18.48
C CYS A 87 5.10 5.38 19.19
N HIS A 88 6.17 5.63 18.44
CA HIS A 88 7.29 6.40 19.01
C HIS A 88 6.85 7.88 19.18
N PRO A 89 6.99 8.49 20.37
CA PRO A 89 6.37 9.78 20.71
C PRO A 89 6.86 10.97 19.86
N SER A 90 7.89 10.80 19.02
CA SER A 90 8.33 11.84 18.06
C SER A 90 7.51 11.92 16.76
N LEU A 91 6.62 10.96 16.48
CA LEU A 91 5.71 10.98 15.31
C LEU A 91 4.23 11.20 15.71
N LEU A 92 3.98 11.45 16.99
CA LEU A 92 2.64 11.63 17.58
C LEU A 92 2.01 13.02 17.31
N SER A 93 2.50 13.79 16.33
CA SER A 93 1.87 15.06 15.95
C SER A 93 0.88 14.95 14.78
N PHE A 94 0.80 13.79 14.10
CA PHE A 94 0.02 13.69 12.86
C PHE A 94 -1.15 12.69 12.88
N LYS A 95 -1.43 12.04 14.02
CA LYS A 95 -2.50 11.04 14.12
C LYS A 95 -3.75 11.48 14.91
N THR A 96 -3.92 12.76 15.22
CA THR A 96 -5.13 13.24 15.92
C THR A 96 -5.87 14.30 15.13
N THR A 97 -6.37 13.97 13.94
CA THR A 97 -7.64 14.47 13.38
C THR A 97 -7.93 13.55 12.19
N LEU A 98 -8.73 12.50 12.34
CA LEU A 98 -10.13 12.52 11.96
C LEU A 98 -10.82 11.34 12.66
N SER A 99 -11.23 11.55 13.90
CA SER A 99 -12.44 10.90 14.42
C SER A 99 -13.61 11.78 13.98
N GLY A 100 -14.29 11.37 12.92
CA GLY A 100 -15.55 11.95 12.49
C GLY A 100 -16.37 10.82 11.91
N GLU A 101 -17.40 10.42 12.64
CA GLU A 101 -18.45 9.52 12.17
C GLU A 101 -18.96 9.97 10.81
N PHE A 102 -18.95 9.07 9.82
CA PHE A 102 -19.99 8.82 8.80
C PHE A 102 -19.62 7.55 8.02
#